data_AF-A0A2W7BTU1-F1
#
_entry.id   AF-A0A2W7BTU1-F1
#
_cell.length_a   1.000
_cell.length_b   1.000
_cell.length_c   1.000
_cell.angle_alpha   90.00
_cell.angle_beta   90.00
_cell.angle_gamma   90.00
#
_symmetry.space_group_name_H-M   'P 1'
#
loop_
_entity.id
_entity.type
_entity.pdbx_description
1 polymer ?
#
loop_
_entity_poly.entity_id
_entity_poly.type
_entity_poly.pdbx_seq_one_letter_code
_entity_poly.pdbx_strand_id
1 'polypeptide(L)'
;MALATHWHRYQGPVLALLIADGWGVPRDPKVPTYRLSHDRTTHNTSRWLGAGDIDFYADPAVPHLHLWQQPQSVVGWAIAPGKTKERLSAADFLCLRSRQAIDRYTAGS
;
A
#
# COMPACT_ATOMS: atom_id res chain seq x y z
N MET A 1 -13.02 0.32 6.40
CA MET A 1 -13.73 -0.90 6.87
C MET A 1 -15.11 -1.07 6.27
N ALA A 2 -16.05 -0.14 6.49
CA ALA A 2 -17.39 -0.26 5.90
C ALA A 2 -17.35 -0.53 4.38
N LEU A 3 -16.51 0.17 3.62
CA LEU A 3 -16.40 -0.02 2.17
C LEU A 3 -15.88 -1.41 1.77
N ALA A 4 -14.74 -1.86 2.32
CA ALA A 4 -14.16 -3.15 1.97
C ALA A 4 -15.06 -4.33 2.39
N THR A 5 -15.65 -4.27 3.59
CA THR A 5 -16.60 -5.28 4.07
C THR A 5 -17.90 -5.27 3.26
N HIS A 6 -18.40 -4.09 2.87
CA HIS A 6 -19.56 -3.96 2.00
C HIS A 6 -19.28 -4.51 0.60
N TRP A 7 -18.12 -4.21 0.02
CA TRP A 7 -17.73 -4.72 -1.28
C TRP A 7 -17.57 -6.24 -1.28
N HIS A 8 -16.88 -6.79 -0.28
CA HIS A 8 -16.74 -8.24 -0.10
C HIS A 8 -18.10 -8.94 0.01
N ARG A 9 -19.07 -8.30 0.69
CA ARG A 9 -20.40 -8.86 0.90
C ARG A 9 -21.29 -8.81 -0.36
N TYR A 10 -21.14 -7.81 -1.23
CA TYR A 10 -22.12 -7.55 -2.30
C TYR A 10 -21.57 -7.55 -3.73
N GLN A 11 -20.25 -7.44 -3.94
CA GLN A 11 -19.63 -7.25 -5.26
C GLN A 11 -18.41 -8.13 -5.53
N GLY A 12 -18.17 -9.15 -4.69
CA GLY A 12 -17.06 -10.10 -4.86
C GLY A 12 -15.85 -9.78 -3.98
N PRO A 13 -14.83 -10.67 -3.98
CA PRO A 13 -13.74 -10.60 -3.02
C PRO A 13 -12.83 -9.39 -3.23
N VAL A 14 -12.58 -8.63 -2.16
CA VAL A 14 -11.51 -7.62 -2.13
C VAL A 14 -10.16 -8.31 -1.99
N LEU A 15 -9.32 -8.24 -3.02
CA LEU A 15 -8.04 -8.95 -3.07
C LEU A 15 -6.93 -8.24 -2.27
N ALA A 16 -6.93 -6.91 -2.27
CA ALA A 16 -5.99 -6.09 -1.53
C ALA A 16 -6.49 -4.66 -1.36
N LEU A 17 -5.92 -3.94 -0.39
CA LEU A 17 -6.07 -2.51 -0.20
C LEU A 17 -4.75 -1.80 -0.52
N LEU A 18 -4.78 -0.85 -1.44
CA LEU A 18 -3.67 0.04 -1.75
C LEU A 18 -4.01 1.42 -1.18
N ILE A 19 -3.23 1.89 -0.22
CA ILE A 19 -3.52 3.12 0.52
C ILE A 19 -2.40 4.13 0.27
N ALA A 20 -2.66 5.17 -0.51
CA ALA A 20 -1.74 6.29 -0.70
C ALA A 20 -2.04 7.41 0.30
N ASP A 21 -1.03 7.85 1.05
CA ASP A 21 -1.09 8.92 2.05
C ASP A 21 -2.25 8.77 3.06
N GLY A 22 -2.63 7.53 3.39
CA GLY A 22 -3.74 7.28 4.31
C GLY A 22 -3.32 7.36 5.77
N TRP A 23 -3.82 8.36 6.48
CA TRP A 23 -3.90 8.37 7.95
C TRP A 23 -5.24 7.80 8.41
N GLY A 24 -5.21 6.97 9.45
CA GLY A 24 -6.43 6.57 10.16
C GLY A 24 -7.41 5.70 9.38
N VAL A 25 -7.00 5.09 8.26
CA VAL A 25 -7.84 4.13 7.53
C VAL A 25 -7.86 2.81 8.31
N PRO A 26 -9.01 2.41 8.91
CA PRO A 26 -9.04 1.19 9.70
C PRO A 26 -8.87 -0.01 8.75
N ARG A 27 -8.05 -0.99 9.17
CA ARG A 27 -7.64 -2.17 8.40
C ARG A 27 -8.34 -3.45 8.89
N ASP A 28 -8.75 -4.31 7.96
CA ASP A 28 -9.11 -5.70 8.26
C ASP A 28 -7.83 -6.54 8.11
N PRO A 29 -7.33 -7.19 9.18
CA PRO A 29 -6.12 -8.01 9.10
C PRO A 29 -6.21 -9.14 8.06
N LYS A 30 -7.42 -9.52 7.63
CA LYS A 30 -7.64 -10.58 6.63
C LYS A 30 -7.45 -10.10 5.20
N VAL A 31 -7.42 -8.78 4.96
CA VAL A 31 -7.25 -8.20 3.63
C VAL A 31 -5.81 -7.69 3.49
N PRO A 32 -5.02 -8.22 2.53
CA PRO A 32 -3.68 -7.70 2.25
C PRO A 32 -3.71 -6.19 2.07
N THR A 33 -2.87 -5.47 2.78
CA THR A 33 -2.86 -4.01 2.75
C THR A 33 -1.46 -3.49 2.51
N TYR A 34 -1.34 -2.61 1.53
CA TYR A 34 -0.08 -1.98 1.15
C TYR A 34 -0.22 -0.47 1.23
N ARG A 35 0.70 0.19 1.94
CA ARG A 35 0.64 1.63 2.18
C ARG A 35 1.74 2.33 1.41
N LEU A 36 1.44 3.52 0.90
CA LEU A 36 2.38 4.40 0.23
C LEU A 36 2.35 5.75 0.92
N SER A 37 3.52 6.30 1.24
CA SER A 37 3.67 7.63 1.82
C SER A 37 4.57 8.49 0.94
N HIS A 38 4.24 9.76 0.77
CA HIS A 38 5.07 10.72 0.02
C HIS A 38 6.36 11.13 0.74
N ASP A 39 6.54 10.74 1.99
CA ASP A 39 7.78 10.90 2.74
C ASP A 39 7.91 9.89 3.90
N ARG A 40 9.08 9.91 4.54
CA ARG A 40 9.40 9.06 5.70
C ARG A 40 8.67 9.47 6.99
N THR A 41 8.37 10.75 7.16
CA THR A 41 7.77 11.30 8.39
C THR A 41 6.31 10.87 8.51
N THR A 42 5.55 11.11 7.45
CA THR A 42 4.20 10.61 7.19
C THR A 42 4.16 9.11 7.35
N HIS A 43 5.10 8.38 6.75
CA HIS A 43 5.19 6.93 6.93
C HIS A 43 5.26 6.52 8.41
N ASN A 44 6.17 7.10 9.18
CA ASN A 44 6.34 6.75 10.59
C ASN A 44 5.15 7.16 11.46
N THR A 45 4.62 8.37 11.27
CA THR A 45 3.53 8.91 12.10
C THR A 45 2.21 8.19 11.84
N SER A 46 1.94 7.83 10.58
CA SER A 46 0.72 7.13 10.18
C SER A 46 0.74 5.63 10.54
N ARG A 47 1.92 5.00 10.67
CA ARG A 47 2.05 3.59 11.09
C ARG A 47 1.43 3.31 12.45
N TRP A 48 1.42 4.28 13.36
CA TRP A 48 0.79 4.13 14.67
C TRP A 48 -0.72 3.85 14.56
N LEU A 49 -1.36 4.38 13.51
CA LEU A 49 -2.77 4.16 13.21
C LEU A 49 -3.02 2.89 12.36
N GLY A 50 -1.96 2.17 12.00
CA GLY A 50 -2.01 0.92 11.23
C GLY A 50 -0.85 0.82 10.24
N ALA A 51 0.01 -0.19 10.42
CA ALA A 51 1.00 -0.57 9.41
C ALA A 51 0.35 -1.45 8.31
N GLY A 52 0.83 -1.32 7.08
CA GLY A 52 0.53 -2.30 6.03
C GLY A 52 1.39 -3.55 6.20
N ASP A 53 1.05 -4.59 5.44
CA ASP A 53 1.85 -5.82 5.39
C ASP A 53 3.18 -5.57 4.68
N ILE A 54 3.16 -4.68 3.67
CA ILE A 54 4.34 -4.08 3.05
C ILE A 54 4.03 -2.60 2.82
N ASP A 55 4.92 -1.73 3.26
CA ASP A 55 4.77 -0.29 3.11
C ASP A 55 5.81 0.26 2.13
N PHE A 56 5.52 1.43 1.56
CA PHE A 56 6.41 2.23 0.75
C PHE A 56 6.46 3.66 1.31
N TYR A 57 7.62 4.27 1.30
CA TYR A 57 7.73 5.72 1.47
C TYR A 57 8.73 6.32 0.48
N ALA A 58 8.39 7.48 -0.06
CA ALA A 58 9.29 8.21 -0.96
C ALA A 58 10.48 8.78 -0.18
N ASP A 59 11.62 8.74 -0.84
CA ASP A 59 12.89 9.26 -0.32
C ASP A 59 13.76 9.58 -1.54
N PRO A 60 13.96 10.85 -1.94
CA PRO A 60 13.58 12.05 -1.20
C PRO A 60 12.06 12.24 -1.09
N ALA A 61 11.65 13.02 -0.10
CA ALA A 61 10.25 13.42 0.09
C ALA A 61 9.73 14.19 -1.14
N VAL A 62 8.47 13.96 -1.50
CA VAL A 62 7.81 14.64 -2.62
C VAL A 62 6.47 15.24 -2.16
N PRO A 63 5.92 16.26 -2.82
CA PRO A 63 4.56 16.71 -2.53
C PRO A 63 3.55 15.56 -2.69
N HIS A 64 2.53 15.50 -1.83
CA HIS A 64 1.43 14.52 -1.92
C HIS A 64 0.88 14.33 -3.34
N LEU A 65 0.55 15.44 -4.01
CA LEU A 65 -0.01 15.41 -5.35
C LEU A 65 0.97 14.82 -6.39
N HIS A 66 2.28 14.97 -6.17
CA HIS A 66 3.28 14.40 -7.06
C HIS A 66 3.23 12.87 -7.00
N LEU A 67 3.15 12.28 -5.80
CA LEU A 67 2.98 10.83 -5.64
C LEU A 67 1.73 10.30 -6.37
N TRP A 68 0.65 11.07 -6.37
CA TRP A 68 -0.62 10.65 -6.97
C TRP A 68 -0.64 10.82 -8.48
N GLN A 69 -0.05 11.90 -8.99
CA GLN A 69 -0.07 12.24 -10.41
C GLN A 69 1.02 11.51 -11.20
N GLN A 70 2.18 11.30 -10.59
CA GLN A 70 3.35 10.74 -11.27
C GLN A 70 4.07 9.70 -10.38
N PRO A 71 3.39 8.61 -9.98
CA PRO A 71 4.01 7.58 -9.12
C PRO A 71 5.28 6.94 -9.74
N GLN A 72 5.42 6.98 -11.07
CA GLN A 72 6.58 6.48 -11.80
C GLN A 72 7.84 7.36 -11.62
N SER A 73 7.70 8.65 -11.32
CA SER A 73 8.84 9.54 -11.05
C SER A 73 9.24 9.55 -9.57
N VAL A 74 8.43 8.95 -8.70
CA VAL A 74 8.66 8.93 -7.25
C VAL A 74 9.40 7.67 -6.86
N VAL A 75 10.65 7.79 -6.43
CA VAL A 75 11.47 6.67 -5.95
C VAL A 75 11.50 6.65 -4.43
N GLY A 76 11.41 5.46 -3.87
CA GLY A 76 11.30 5.27 -2.43
C GLY A 76 11.78 3.90 -1.99
N TRP A 77 11.43 3.56 -0.75
CA TRP A 77 11.79 2.30 -0.13
C TRP A 77 10.54 1.49 0.18
N ALA A 78 10.45 0.26 -0.33
CA ALA A 78 9.53 -0.73 0.19
C ALA A 78 10.13 -1.40 1.44
N ILE A 79 9.31 -1.55 2.47
CA ILE A 79 9.64 -2.20 3.74
C ILE A 79 8.57 -3.23 4.06
N ALA A 80 9.00 -4.48 4.22
CA ALA A 80 8.21 -5.51 4.89
C ALA A 80 8.81 -5.78 6.28
N PRO A 81 7.97 -6.12 7.29
CA PRO A 81 8.46 -6.51 8.61
C PRO A 81 9.51 -7.63 8.53
N GLY A 82 10.67 -7.43 9.15
CA GLY A 82 11.75 -8.43 9.19
C GLY A 82 12.50 -8.66 7.87
N LYS A 83 12.29 -7.82 6.84
CA LYS A 83 12.99 -7.94 5.54
C LYS A 83 13.85 -6.73 5.23
N THR A 84 14.84 -6.94 4.35
CA THR A 84 15.65 -5.86 3.77
C THR A 84 14.78 -4.90 2.99
N LYS A 85 15.11 -3.61 3.05
CA LYS A 85 14.43 -2.58 2.27
C LYS A 85 14.75 -2.75 0.78
N GLU A 86 13.75 -2.57 -0.06
CA GLU A 86 13.89 -2.61 -1.51
C GLU A 86 13.73 -1.20 -2.08
N ARG A 87 14.58 -0.81 -3.02
CA ARG A 87 14.53 0.50 -3.68
C ARG A 87 13.79 0.36 -5.01
N LEU A 88 12.70 1.11 -5.19
CA LEU A 88 11.87 1.05 -6.38
C LEU A 88 11.01 2.32 -6.54
N SER A 89 10.37 2.49 -7.69
CA SER A 89 9.38 3.56 -7.87
C SER A 89 8.06 3.23 -7.16
N ALA A 90 7.26 4.26 -6.86
CA ALA A 90 5.91 4.05 -6.33
C ALA A 90 5.02 3.32 -7.34
N ALA A 91 5.20 3.55 -8.65
CA ALA A 91 4.50 2.81 -9.69
C ALA A 91 4.86 1.32 -9.69
N ASP A 92 6.16 0.99 -9.62
CA ASP A 92 6.61 -0.40 -9.56
C ASP A 92 6.06 -1.09 -8.31
N PHE A 93 6.06 -0.38 -7.18
CA PHE A 93 5.45 -0.88 -5.95
C PHE A 93 3.98 -1.22 -6.17
N LEU A 94 3.17 -0.31 -6.73
CA LEU A 94 1.76 -0.54 -7.01
C LEU A 94 1.55 -1.73 -7.96
N CYS A 95 2.33 -1.82 -9.03
CA CYS A 95 2.26 -2.89 -10.01
C CYS A 95 2.59 -4.26 -9.40
N LEU A 96 3.69 -4.36 -8.66
CA LEU A 96 4.12 -5.59 -8.01
C LEU A 96 3.10 -6.08 -6.98
N ARG A 97 2.58 -5.17 -6.14
CA ARG A 97 1.57 -5.53 -5.13
C ARG A 97 0.23 -5.92 -5.74
N SER A 98 -0.18 -5.24 -6.82
CA SER A 98 -1.40 -5.59 -7.55
C SER A 98 -1.29 -6.98 -8.19
N ARG A 99 -0.16 -7.27 -8.86
CA ARG A 99 0.09 -8.59 -9.45
C ARG A 99 0.11 -9.68 -8.37
N GLN A 100 0.81 -9.45 -7.27
CA GLN A 100 0.87 -10.39 -6.15
C GLN A 100 -0.51 -10.71 -5.57
N ALA A 101 -1.40 -9.72 -5.47
CA ALA A 101 -2.77 -9.92 -4.98
C ALA A 101 -3.60 -10.78 -5.96
N ILE A 102 -3.46 -10.55 -7.26
CA ILE A 102 -4.12 -11.32 -8.32
C ILE A 102 -3.60 -12.76 -8.33
N ASP A 103 -2.28 -12.96 -8.32
CA ASP A 103 -1.67 -14.29 -8.35
C ASP A 103 -2.10 -15.14 -7.16
N ARG A 104 -2.18 -14.53 -5.96
CA ARG A 104 -2.67 -15.19 -4.75
C ARG A 104 -4.12 -15.64 -4.89
N TYR A 105 -4.96 -14.85 -5.55
CA TYR A 105 -6.35 -15.22 -5.81
C TYR A 105 -6.44 -16.39 -6.78
N THR A 106 -5.75 -16.30 -7.92
CA THR A 106 -5.76 -17.33 -8.97
C THR A 106 -5.17 -18.66 -8.51
N ALA A 107 -4.16 -18.65 -7.63
CA ALA A 107 -3.57 -19.88 -7.10
C ALA A 107 -4.44 -20.58 -6.03
N GLY A 108 -5.43 -19.87 -5.46
CA GLY A 108 -6.33 -20.39 -4.42
C GLY A 108 -7.75 -20.69 -4.90
N SER A 109 -8.07 -20.37 -6.16
CA SER A 109 -9.34 -20.67 -6.85
C SER A 109 -9.25 -21.95 -7.66
#